data_AF-A0A9D4GKH5-F1
#
_entry.id   AF-A0A9D4GKH5-F1
#
_cell.length_a   1.000
_cell.length_b   1.000
_cell.length_c   1.000
_cell.angle_alpha   90.00
_cell.angle_beta   90.00
_cell.angle_gamma   90.00
#
_symmetry.space_group_name_H-M   'P 1'
#
loop_
_entity.id
_entity.type
_entity.pdbx_description
1 polymer ?
#
loop_
_entity_poly.entity_id
_entity_poly.type
_entity_poly.pdbx_seq_one_letter_code
_entity_poly.pdbx_strand_id
1 'polypeptide(L)'
;MLNLFCMRKRSCIRNCRLIMIGNGSGTIGRRWILSLVLFLMCMVMYILFSRMSLPTTLKISGGSWLPYRVGNFKDQNWFQRTCMKGVVPQSLEDFPLVIQSWRQTQDTDCRDLYLTFNKLVKVRVEKGELTLPKPFEKKVYKWMGNNEELMKEVLSQEVLLIRNLYTMEENAFNPLRNKRPVSEPDIPLRKYIEELLNKTKSDCDFCKYRDYTASEKNGRIESTFSQVHKSDPEYSLPSMVWDLFPKAGASQVHPHTHSFLDRESYQGTMELWREGALQYNQDFPHRNFFYDLIELHSILGLTVTYGKAVAFANIVPKKDNEIVIVSEKADEDFFNMWYFILRGYLEDMGDIGLCFSLGAAFPSLTGDVGSGSLPAYVRIVTRGLVSDSRSDVSSLEMFLSSSANADPYNVIKVMKNSVQKRSHGR
;
A
#
# COMPACT_ATOMS: atom_id res chain seq x y z
N MET A 1 -1.02 7.63 -37.56
CA MET A 1 -0.59 9.05 -37.61
C MET A 1 0.32 9.30 -36.44
N LEU A 2 1.53 9.79 -36.71
CA LEU A 2 2.63 9.92 -35.76
C LEU A 2 2.50 11.15 -34.85
N ASN A 3 2.98 10.96 -33.62
CA ASN A 3 3.79 11.90 -32.82
C ASN A 3 3.20 13.25 -32.41
N LEU A 4 2.84 13.34 -31.13
CA LEU A 4 3.03 14.56 -30.34
C LEU A 4 3.45 14.16 -28.92
N PHE A 5 4.75 14.01 -28.71
CA PHE A 5 5.52 14.55 -27.58
C PHE A 5 7.00 14.20 -27.81
N CYS A 6 7.57 14.78 -28.86
CA CYS A 6 9.02 14.93 -28.97
C CYS A 6 9.33 16.36 -28.53
N MET A 7 9.77 16.54 -27.29
CA MET A 7 10.39 17.80 -26.85
C MET A 7 11.74 17.95 -27.56
N ARG A 8 11.69 18.40 -28.82
CA ARG A 8 12.85 18.96 -29.50
C ARG A 8 12.87 20.46 -29.26
N LYS A 9 13.89 20.86 -28.50
CA LYS A 9 14.56 22.17 -28.53
C LYS A 9 14.23 22.97 -29.80
N ARG A 10 13.43 24.03 -29.66
CA ARG A 10 13.45 25.30 -30.41
C ARG A 10 12.09 25.98 -30.24
N SER A 11 12.01 26.92 -29.30
CA SER A 11 11.23 28.16 -29.40
C SER A 11 11.05 28.74 -28.01
N CYS A 12 12.09 29.42 -27.52
CA CYS A 12 11.94 30.34 -26.40
C CYS A 12 12.90 31.52 -26.56
N ILE A 13 12.87 32.15 -27.74
CA ILE A 13 13.40 33.50 -27.96
C ILE A 13 12.41 34.23 -28.86
N ARG A 14 11.26 34.62 -28.30
CA ARG A 14 10.39 35.64 -28.89
C ARG A 14 9.53 36.21 -27.77
N ASN A 15 10.17 37.08 -26.99
CA ASN A 15 9.59 38.22 -26.25
C ASN A 15 10.53 38.65 -25.11
N CYS A 16 11.75 39.05 -25.47
CA CYS A 16 12.47 40.03 -24.66
C CYS A 16 12.16 41.40 -25.28
N ARG A 17 11.20 42.12 -24.70
CA ARG A 17 11.11 43.57 -24.89
C ARG A 17 12.42 44.15 -24.38
N LEU A 18 13.28 44.62 -25.29
CA LEU A 18 14.40 45.49 -24.96
C LEU A 18 13.83 46.75 -24.32
N ILE A 19 14.00 46.89 -23.01
CA ILE A 19 13.86 48.18 -22.34
C ILE A 19 15.07 49.03 -22.78
N MET A 20 14.82 49.95 -23.70
CA MET A 20 15.76 51.01 -24.06
C MET A 20 15.90 51.97 -22.88
N ILE A 21 16.96 51.80 -22.08
CA ILE A 21 17.37 52.79 -21.07
C ILE A 21 18.57 53.57 -21.62
N GLY A 22 18.30 54.86 -21.90
CA GLY A 22 19.19 56.02 -21.94
C GLY A 22 20.69 55.84 -22.26
N ASN A 23 21.11 56.49 -23.35
CA ASN A 23 22.51 56.79 -23.64
C ASN A 23 23.12 57.70 -22.57
N GLY A 24 23.89 57.12 -21.65
CA GLY A 24 24.82 57.80 -20.77
C GLY A 24 26.25 57.34 -21.08
N SER A 25 27.06 58.23 -21.68
CA SER A 25 28.47 58.03 -21.96
C SER A 25 29.25 57.80 -20.67
N GLY A 26 29.74 56.57 -20.45
CA GLY A 26 30.60 56.25 -19.29
C GLY A 26 30.58 54.81 -18.76
N THR A 27 29.80 53.88 -19.33
CA THR A 27 29.65 52.53 -18.74
C THR A 27 29.72 51.37 -19.74
N ILE A 28 30.44 51.55 -20.85
CA ILE A 28 30.63 50.48 -21.86
C ILE A 28 31.43 49.31 -21.28
N GLY A 29 32.50 49.57 -20.51
CA GLY A 29 33.34 48.51 -19.94
C GLY A 29 32.64 47.57 -18.94
N ARG A 30 31.78 48.10 -18.07
CA ARG A 30 31.06 47.29 -17.06
C ARG A 30 29.99 46.37 -17.66
N ARG A 31 29.34 46.78 -18.76
CA ARG A 31 28.30 45.98 -19.42
C ARG A 31 28.88 44.77 -20.17
N TRP A 32 30.06 44.92 -20.75
CA TRP A 32 30.79 43.81 -21.39
C TRP A 32 31.28 42.78 -20.37
N ILE A 33 31.79 43.24 -19.21
CA ILE A 33 32.21 42.33 -18.13
C ILE A 33 31.03 41.52 -17.60
N LEU A 34 29.88 42.16 -17.36
CA LEU A 34 28.69 41.44 -16.87
C LEU A 34 28.18 40.39 -17.87
N SER A 35 28.20 40.73 -19.17
CA SER A 35 27.80 39.81 -20.24
C SER A 35 28.78 38.63 -20.38
N LEU A 36 30.08 38.89 -20.23
CA LEU A 36 31.11 37.85 -20.26
C LEU A 36 31.00 36.90 -19.05
N VAL A 37 30.73 37.43 -17.85
CA VAL A 37 30.54 36.65 -16.63
C VAL A 37 29.30 35.76 -16.74
N LEU A 38 28.17 36.30 -17.25
CA LEU A 38 26.97 35.51 -17.51
C LEU A 38 27.21 34.41 -18.54
N PHE A 39 27.94 34.72 -19.62
CA PHE A 39 28.28 33.73 -20.64
C PHE A 39 29.17 32.61 -20.07
N LEU A 40 30.19 32.96 -19.27
CA LEU A 40 31.06 31.99 -18.58
C LEU A 40 30.26 31.14 -17.57
N MET A 41 29.35 31.73 -16.80
CA MET A 41 28.47 30.99 -15.90
C MET A 41 27.58 30.01 -16.67
N CYS A 42 26.97 30.43 -17.78
CA CYS A 42 26.18 29.56 -18.63
C CYS A 42 27.02 28.42 -19.23
N MET A 43 28.28 28.70 -19.61
CA MET A 43 29.17 27.68 -20.15
C MET A 43 29.63 26.68 -19.07
N VAL A 44 29.95 27.15 -17.86
CA VAL A 44 30.28 26.28 -16.71
C VAL A 44 29.08 25.44 -16.33
N MET A 45 27.88 26.01 -16.25
CA MET A 45 26.63 25.27 -16.04
C MET A 45 26.41 24.24 -17.15
N TYR A 46 26.59 24.61 -18.42
CA TYR A 46 26.47 23.67 -19.54
C TYR A 46 27.50 22.53 -19.44
N ILE A 47 28.74 22.81 -19.04
CA ILE A 47 29.78 21.78 -18.85
C ILE A 47 29.45 20.88 -17.66
N LEU A 48 28.98 21.44 -16.54
CA LEU A 48 28.55 20.68 -15.36
C LEU A 48 27.33 19.79 -15.68
N PHE A 49 26.33 20.33 -16.38
CA PHE A 49 25.13 19.59 -16.78
C PHE A 49 25.37 18.60 -17.93
N SER A 50 26.32 18.85 -18.83
CA SER A 50 26.69 17.90 -19.89
C SER A 50 27.62 16.79 -19.41
N ARG A 51 28.32 16.99 -18.28
CA ARG A 51 29.10 15.95 -17.59
C ARG A 51 28.31 15.22 -16.50
N MET A 52 27.16 15.75 -16.08
CA MET A 52 26.17 14.97 -15.36
C MET A 52 25.57 13.95 -16.33
N SER A 53 26.22 12.80 -16.47
CA SER A 53 25.48 11.59 -16.78
C SER A 53 24.42 11.44 -15.68
N LEU A 54 23.14 11.65 -16.02
CA LEU A 54 22.06 11.10 -15.22
C LEU A 54 22.44 9.64 -14.94
N PRO A 55 22.43 9.16 -13.67
CA PRO A 55 22.67 7.76 -13.40
C PRO A 55 21.74 6.98 -14.31
N THR A 56 22.37 6.22 -15.20
CA THR A 56 21.69 5.51 -16.27
C THR A 56 20.93 4.41 -15.56
N THR A 57 19.61 4.58 -15.42
CA THR A 57 18.66 3.57 -14.92
C THR A 57 18.97 3.06 -13.51
N LEU A 58 18.04 3.26 -12.58
CA LEU A 58 18.03 2.52 -11.32
C LEU A 58 17.65 1.08 -11.68
N LYS A 59 18.61 0.33 -12.26
CA LYS A 59 18.48 -1.13 -12.38
C LYS A 59 18.22 -1.64 -10.97
N ILE A 60 17.31 -2.62 -10.79
CA ILE A 60 17.26 -3.43 -9.58
C ILE A 60 18.71 -3.64 -9.14
N SER A 61 19.04 -3.09 -7.97
CA SER A 61 20.35 -3.32 -7.41
C SER A 61 20.50 -4.83 -7.32
N GLY A 62 21.55 -5.38 -7.94
CA GLY A 62 21.78 -6.82 -8.09
C GLY A 62 22.10 -7.52 -6.77
N GLY A 63 21.37 -7.21 -5.71
CA GLY A 63 21.48 -7.82 -4.40
C GLY A 63 20.67 -9.10 -4.38
N SER A 64 21.36 -10.23 -4.30
CA SER A 64 20.68 -11.49 -4.04
C SER A 64 20.25 -11.56 -2.59
N TRP A 65 18.99 -11.91 -2.31
CA TRP A 65 18.52 -12.24 -0.97
C TRP A 65 18.01 -13.67 -0.88
N LEU A 66 17.89 -14.20 0.33
CA LEU A 66 17.31 -15.52 0.55
C LEU A 66 15.85 -15.57 0.07
N PRO A 67 15.48 -16.45 -0.88
CA PRO A 67 14.11 -16.46 -1.39
C PRO A 67 13.11 -16.80 -0.29
N TYR A 68 11.93 -16.19 -0.37
CA TYR A 68 10.85 -16.52 0.56
C TYR A 68 10.44 -17.99 0.36
N ARG A 69 10.27 -18.69 1.49
CA ARG A 69 9.76 -20.06 1.58
C ARG A 69 8.73 -20.08 2.69
N VAL A 70 7.60 -20.75 2.45
CA VAL A 70 6.58 -20.93 3.48
C VAL A 70 7.17 -21.76 4.63
N GLY A 71 6.99 -21.28 5.86
CA GLY A 71 7.52 -21.89 7.07
C GLY A 71 6.45 -22.59 7.90
N ASN A 72 6.91 -23.43 8.83
CA ASN A 72 6.09 -23.86 9.96
C ASN A 72 6.09 -22.75 11.01
N PHE A 73 5.27 -21.73 10.80
CA PHE A 73 5.18 -20.58 11.70
C PHE A 73 4.63 -20.99 13.06
N LYS A 74 5.16 -20.37 14.11
CA LYS A 74 4.59 -20.49 15.45
C LYS A 74 3.26 -19.73 15.49
N ASP A 75 2.25 -20.32 16.11
CA ASP A 75 0.91 -19.74 16.16
C ASP A 75 0.65 -18.93 17.44
N GLN A 76 -0.52 -18.29 17.49
CA GLN A 76 -0.96 -17.51 18.66
C GLN A 76 -1.07 -18.36 19.93
N ASN A 77 -1.44 -19.64 19.81
CA ASN A 77 -1.57 -20.53 20.98
C ASN A 77 -0.22 -20.85 21.60
N TRP A 78 0.79 -21.11 20.76
CA TRP A 78 2.17 -21.24 21.22
C TRP A 78 2.65 -19.94 21.87
N PHE A 79 2.43 -18.79 21.22
CA PHE A 79 2.87 -17.50 21.73
C PHE A 79 2.23 -17.15 23.08
N GLN A 80 0.93 -17.41 23.24
CA GLN A 80 0.21 -17.20 24.49
C GLN A 80 0.78 -18.06 25.63
N ARG A 81 0.96 -19.35 25.38
CA ARG A 81 1.41 -20.33 26.39
C ARG A 81 2.86 -20.11 26.80
N THR A 82 3.72 -19.83 25.83
CA THR A 82 5.17 -19.77 26.05
C THR A 82 5.64 -18.36 26.40
N CYS A 83 5.12 -17.33 25.72
CA CYS A 83 5.68 -15.99 25.78
C CYS A 83 4.87 -15.01 26.63
N MET A 84 3.53 -15.10 26.62
CA MET A 84 2.68 -14.01 27.12
C MET A 84 2.14 -14.18 28.55
N LYS A 85 2.48 -15.25 29.27
CA LYS A 85 1.97 -15.52 30.64
C LYS A 85 0.43 -15.37 30.75
N GLY A 86 -0.30 -15.67 29.68
CA GLY A 86 -1.76 -15.56 29.62
C GLY A 86 -2.33 -14.25 29.04
N VAL A 87 -1.50 -13.24 28.72
CA VAL A 87 -1.96 -12.07 27.95
C VAL A 87 -2.22 -12.50 26.50
N VAL A 88 -3.38 -12.17 25.96
CA VAL A 88 -3.71 -12.46 24.56
C VAL A 88 -4.10 -11.16 23.88
N PRO A 89 -3.36 -10.69 22.87
CA PRO A 89 -3.81 -9.53 22.12
C PRO A 89 -5.08 -9.89 21.36
N GLN A 90 -6.10 -9.08 21.53
CA GLN A 90 -7.35 -9.12 20.76
C GLN A 90 -7.55 -7.82 19.98
N SER A 91 -6.73 -6.81 20.25
CA SER A 91 -6.74 -5.51 19.58
C SER A 91 -5.32 -4.94 19.51
N LEU A 92 -5.09 -3.99 18.59
CA LEU A 92 -3.91 -3.14 18.65
C LEU A 92 -3.87 -2.30 19.95
N GLU A 93 -4.99 -2.05 20.60
CA GLU A 93 -5.07 -1.41 21.93
C GLU A 93 -4.24 -2.14 22.99
N ASP A 94 -4.08 -3.46 22.85
CA ASP A 94 -3.37 -4.30 23.82
C ASP A 94 -1.84 -4.24 23.64
N PHE A 95 -1.34 -3.65 22.55
CA PHE A 95 0.08 -3.67 22.20
C PHE A 95 1.02 -3.13 23.28
N PRO A 96 0.70 -2.02 23.99
CA PRO A 96 1.58 -1.51 25.05
C PRO A 96 1.82 -2.57 26.15
N LEU A 97 0.76 -3.28 26.56
CA LEU A 97 0.83 -4.35 27.55
C LEU A 97 1.54 -5.60 27.01
N VAL A 98 1.23 -5.98 25.76
CA VAL A 98 1.83 -7.13 25.07
C VAL A 98 3.34 -6.94 24.95
N ILE A 99 3.79 -5.79 24.45
CA ILE A 99 5.22 -5.48 24.28
C ILE A 99 5.93 -5.46 25.64
N GLN A 100 5.31 -4.88 26.67
CA GLN A 100 5.87 -4.87 28.02
C GLN A 100 6.03 -6.29 28.58
N SER A 101 5.01 -7.14 28.45
CA SER A 101 5.03 -8.54 28.90
C SER A 101 6.08 -9.34 28.10
N TRP A 102 6.10 -9.18 26.79
CA TRP A 102 7.01 -9.87 25.89
C TRP A 102 8.47 -9.57 26.19
N ARG A 103 8.80 -8.29 26.44
CA ARG A 103 10.15 -7.85 26.80
C ARG A 103 10.68 -8.52 28.07
N GLN A 104 9.80 -8.93 28.98
CA GLN A 104 10.16 -9.51 30.28
C GLN A 104 10.25 -11.03 30.27
N THR A 105 10.00 -11.67 29.12
CA THR A 105 10.12 -13.13 29.01
C THR A 105 11.58 -13.59 29.19
N GLN A 106 11.75 -14.75 29.83
CA GLN A 106 13.06 -15.40 29.99
C GLN A 106 13.29 -16.51 28.96
N ASP A 107 12.22 -16.94 28.30
CA ASP A 107 12.28 -17.96 27.25
C ASP A 107 13.14 -17.46 26.08
N THR A 108 14.02 -18.33 25.56
CA THR A 108 14.96 -17.99 24.50
C THR A 108 14.26 -17.67 23.19
N ASP A 109 13.25 -18.46 22.81
CA ASP A 109 12.56 -18.33 21.54
C ASP A 109 11.68 -17.08 21.56
N CYS A 110 11.01 -16.82 22.68
CA CYS A 110 10.24 -15.61 22.87
C CYS A 110 11.12 -14.36 22.82
N ARG A 111 12.32 -14.40 23.41
CA ARG A 111 13.27 -13.27 23.32
C ARG A 111 13.76 -13.06 21.89
N ASP A 112 14.08 -14.11 21.15
CA ASP A 112 14.50 -13.97 19.76
C ASP A 112 13.39 -13.38 18.87
N LEU A 113 12.15 -13.81 19.05
CA LEU A 113 11.01 -13.22 18.35
C LEU A 113 10.77 -11.75 18.76
N TYR A 114 10.94 -11.39 20.04
CA TYR A 114 10.87 -9.99 20.48
C TYR A 114 11.97 -9.13 19.85
N LEU A 115 13.19 -9.66 19.74
CA LEU A 115 14.29 -8.98 19.05
C LEU A 115 13.98 -8.83 17.56
N THR A 116 13.39 -9.85 16.94
CA THR A 116 12.90 -9.80 15.55
C THR A 116 11.83 -8.73 15.37
N PHE A 117 10.86 -8.66 16.27
CA PHE A 117 9.83 -7.64 16.30
C PHE A 117 10.45 -6.23 16.34
N ASN A 118 11.40 -5.97 17.25
CA ASN A 118 12.02 -4.65 17.37
C ASN A 118 12.95 -4.28 16.19
N LYS A 119 13.44 -5.26 15.43
CA LYS A 119 14.16 -5.00 14.18
C LYS A 119 13.22 -4.51 13.10
N LEU A 120 12.02 -5.08 13.01
CA LEU A 120 11.06 -4.78 11.94
C LEU A 120 10.14 -3.62 12.26
N VAL A 121 9.73 -3.48 13.53
CA VAL A 121 8.61 -2.64 13.93
C VAL A 121 8.98 -1.76 15.12
N LYS A 122 8.58 -0.50 15.04
CA LYS A 122 8.64 0.45 16.14
C LYS A 122 7.23 0.87 16.53
N VAL A 123 6.91 0.73 17.82
CA VAL A 123 5.64 1.14 18.40
C VAL A 123 5.87 2.29 19.37
N ARG A 124 5.07 3.35 19.25
CA ARG A 124 5.00 4.46 20.20
C ARG A 124 3.56 4.70 20.60
N VAL A 125 3.39 5.18 21.83
CA VAL A 125 2.10 5.55 22.38
C VAL A 125 2.15 7.03 22.71
N GLU A 126 1.30 7.82 22.07
CA GLU A 126 1.13 9.23 22.36
C GLU A 126 -0.18 9.43 23.12
N LYS A 127 -0.14 10.17 24.23
CA LYS A 127 -1.30 10.46 25.07
C LYS A 127 -1.66 11.93 25.01
N GLY A 128 -2.95 12.22 24.96
CA GLY A 128 -3.47 13.58 24.92
C GLY A 128 -4.67 13.73 25.86
N GLU A 129 -4.61 14.74 26.73
CA GLU A 129 -5.75 15.14 27.56
C GLU A 129 -6.45 16.33 26.90
N LEU A 130 -7.77 16.21 26.75
CA LEU A 130 -8.61 17.22 26.13
C LEU A 130 -9.56 17.83 27.16
N THR A 131 -9.79 19.14 27.05
CA THR A 131 -10.86 19.83 27.74
C THR A 131 -11.88 20.33 26.72
N LEU A 132 -13.15 20.02 26.94
CA LEU A 132 -14.23 20.43 26.05
C LEU A 132 -14.98 21.61 26.66
N PRO A 133 -15.22 22.70 25.91
CA PRO A 133 -16.17 23.72 26.33
C PRO A 133 -17.56 23.10 26.54
N LYS A 134 -18.28 23.47 27.61
CA LYS A 134 -19.60 22.89 27.96
C LYS A 134 -20.59 22.77 26.78
N PRO A 135 -20.75 23.79 25.91
CA PRO A 135 -21.65 23.66 24.75
C PRO A 135 -21.21 22.58 23.76
N PHE A 136 -19.89 22.39 23.61
CA PHE A 136 -19.32 21.41 22.70
C PHE A 136 -19.36 19.99 23.29
N GLU A 137 -19.14 19.85 24.60
CA GLU A 137 -19.25 18.58 25.31
C GLU A 137 -20.60 17.89 25.06
N LYS A 138 -21.71 18.64 25.16
CA LYS A 138 -23.05 18.13 24.86
C LYS A 138 -23.17 17.60 23.42
N LYS A 139 -22.51 18.25 22.46
CA LYS A 139 -22.52 17.85 21.05
C LYS A 139 -21.69 16.58 20.84
N VAL A 140 -20.50 16.51 21.43
CA VAL A 140 -19.62 15.34 21.33
C VAL A 140 -20.24 14.12 22.00
N TYR A 141 -20.90 14.31 23.14
CA TYR A 141 -21.62 13.22 23.82
C TYR A 141 -22.68 12.59 22.92
N LYS A 142 -23.43 13.40 22.18
CA LYS A 142 -24.39 12.91 21.19
C LYS A 142 -23.69 12.17 20.03
N TRP A 143 -22.54 12.67 19.55
CA TRP A 143 -21.77 11.98 18.52
C TRP A 143 -21.26 10.61 18.97
N MET A 144 -20.94 10.46 20.26
CA MET A 144 -20.55 9.18 20.87
C MET A 144 -21.76 8.31 21.26
N GLY A 145 -22.95 8.60 20.74
CA GLY A 145 -24.16 7.80 21.02
C GLY A 145 -24.67 7.93 22.45
N ASN A 146 -24.36 9.03 23.14
CA ASN A 146 -24.64 9.24 24.56
C ASN A 146 -24.00 8.16 25.47
N ASN A 147 -22.78 7.75 25.14
CA ASN A 147 -22.01 6.76 25.91
C ASN A 147 -20.95 7.46 26.78
N GLU A 148 -21.05 7.28 28.10
CA GLU A 148 -20.13 7.90 29.08
C GLU A 148 -18.69 7.35 29.00
N GLU A 149 -18.51 6.07 28.67
CA GLU A 149 -17.19 5.46 28.53
C GLU A 149 -16.45 6.03 27.32
N LEU A 150 -17.14 6.15 26.18
CA LEU A 150 -16.58 6.82 24.99
C LEU A 150 -16.28 8.30 25.26
N MET A 151 -17.05 8.97 26.12
CA MET A 151 -16.71 10.33 26.53
C MET A 151 -15.44 10.42 27.37
N LYS A 152 -15.20 9.45 28.26
CA LYS A 152 -13.93 9.37 29.01
C LYS A 152 -12.77 9.16 28.05
N GLU A 153 -12.92 8.27 27.06
CA GLU A 153 -11.93 8.07 26.00
C GLU A 153 -11.70 9.36 25.20
N VAL A 154 -12.75 10.12 24.83
CA VAL A 154 -12.60 11.43 24.17
C VAL A 154 -11.71 12.39 24.95
N LEU A 155 -11.89 12.45 26.28
CA LEU A 155 -11.12 13.37 27.14
C LEU A 155 -9.69 12.87 27.38
N SER A 156 -9.45 11.57 27.30
CA SER A 156 -8.12 10.95 27.45
C SER A 156 -7.82 10.09 26.23
N GLN A 157 -7.27 10.72 25.19
CA GLN A 157 -6.95 10.07 23.93
C GLN A 157 -5.61 9.36 24.02
N GLU A 158 -5.57 8.15 23.47
CA GLU A 158 -4.34 7.41 23.20
C GLU A 158 -4.25 7.15 21.69
N VAL A 159 -3.07 7.38 21.11
CA VAL A 159 -2.78 7.09 19.70
C VAL A 159 -1.53 6.22 19.63
N LEU A 160 -1.67 5.06 18.99
CA LEU A 160 -0.56 4.16 18.72
C LEU A 160 0.04 4.49 17.35
N LEU A 161 1.33 4.81 17.34
CA LEU A 161 2.11 4.99 16.12
C LEU A 161 2.94 3.74 15.90
N ILE A 162 2.55 2.93 14.91
CA ILE A 162 3.20 1.66 14.55
C ILE A 162 3.89 1.86 13.20
N ARG A 163 5.21 1.67 13.16
CA ARG A 163 6.02 1.88 11.97
C ARG A 163 6.81 0.64 11.61
N ASN A 164 6.77 0.24 10.33
CA ASN A 164 7.70 -0.71 9.78
C ASN A 164 9.00 0.01 9.38
N LEU A 165 10.14 -0.45 9.89
CA LEU A 165 11.43 0.21 9.74
C LEU A 165 12.08 0.00 8.37
N TYR A 166 11.58 -0.97 7.58
CA TYR A 166 12.15 -1.32 6.28
C TYR A 166 11.26 -0.86 5.12
N THR A 167 9.95 -1.01 5.22
CA THR A 167 9.02 -0.48 4.20
C THR A 167 8.75 1.01 4.41
N MET A 168 9.14 1.55 5.58
CA MET A 168 8.92 2.93 6.01
C MET A 168 7.44 3.34 6.12
N GLU A 169 6.54 2.36 6.07
CA GLU A 169 5.13 2.57 6.30
C GLU A 169 4.88 2.81 7.81
N GLU A 170 3.97 3.73 8.11
CA GLU A 170 3.54 4.04 9.46
C GLU A 170 2.02 4.17 9.50
N ASN A 171 1.42 3.67 10.56
CA ASN A 171 0.00 3.81 10.86
C ASN A 171 -0.20 4.48 12.22
N ALA A 172 -1.05 5.51 12.23
CA ALA A 172 -1.57 6.15 13.43
C ALA A 172 -2.94 5.56 13.78
N PHE A 173 -2.91 4.55 14.65
CA PHE A 173 -4.10 3.87 15.14
C PHE A 173 -4.68 4.62 16.34
N ASN A 174 -5.93 5.04 16.20
CA ASN A 174 -6.71 5.65 17.29
C ASN A 174 -7.88 4.72 17.64
N PRO A 175 -7.82 4.05 18.80
CA PRO A 175 -8.87 3.18 19.34
C PRO A 175 -10.29 3.75 19.26
N LEU A 176 -10.44 5.02 19.65
CA LEU A 176 -11.73 5.70 19.67
C LEU A 176 -12.33 5.78 18.25
N ARG A 177 -11.52 5.89 17.19
CA ARG A 177 -12.06 5.95 15.81
C ARG A 177 -12.77 4.66 15.41
N ASN A 178 -12.32 3.50 15.91
CA ASN A 178 -12.96 2.21 15.67
C ASN A 178 -14.29 2.07 16.43
N LYS A 179 -14.40 2.66 17.63
CA LYS A 179 -15.56 2.54 18.53
C LYS A 179 -16.68 3.56 18.24
N ARG A 180 -16.43 4.55 17.39
CA ARG A 180 -17.41 5.60 17.08
C ARG A 180 -18.63 5.01 16.37
N PRO A 181 -19.85 5.44 16.74
CA PRO A 181 -21.05 5.11 15.97
C PRO A 181 -20.87 5.54 14.51
N VAL A 182 -21.07 4.60 13.59
CA VAL A 182 -21.05 4.85 12.15
C VAL A 182 -22.43 5.33 11.73
N SER A 183 -22.50 6.42 10.96
CA SER A 183 -23.76 6.86 10.38
C SER A 183 -24.20 5.88 9.29
N GLU A 184 -25.47 5.48 9.32
CA GLU A 184 -26.04 4.68 8.24
C GLU A 184 -26.08 5.52 6.95
N PRO A 185 -25.84 4.89 5.78
CA PRO A 185 -25.97 5.57 4.51
C PRO A 185 -27.44 5.95 4.26
N ASP A 186 -27.67 7.10 3.63
CA ASP A 186 -29.02 7.60 3.31
C ASP A 186 -29.81 6.66 2.39
N ILE A 187 -29.10 5.87 1.58
CA ILE A 187 -29.68 4.90 0.63
C ILE A 187 -29.07 3.52 0.91
N PRO A 188 -29.88 2.44 0.94
CA PRO A 188 -29.36 1.08 1.03
C PRO A 188 -28.30 0.81 -0.05
N LEU A 189 -27.13 0.30 0.34
CA LEU A 189 -25.97 0.26 -0.55
C LEU A 189 -26.20 -0.59 -1.81
N ARG A 190 -26.91 -1.72 -1.67
CA ARG A 190 -27.29 -2.56 -2.81
C ARG A 190 -28.09 -1.80 -3.86
N LYS A 191 -29.06 -0.98 -3.44
CA LYS A 191 -29.86 -0.15 -4.34
C LYS A 191 -28.98 0.86 -5.07
N TYR A 192 -28.06 1.51 -4.36
CA TYR A 192 -27.09 2.43 -4.97
C TYR A 192 -26.25 1.74 -6.06
N ILE A 193 -25.76 0.53 -5.78
CA ILE A 193 -24.98 -0.27 -6.74
C ILE A 193 -25.83 -0.66 -7.95
N GLU A 194 -27.06 -1.13 -7.75
CA GLU A 194 -27.99 -1.48 -8.84
C GLU A 194 -28.28 -0.29 -9.74
N GLU A 195 -28.52 0.90 -9.17
CA GLU A 195 -28.71 2.13 -9.92
C GLU A 195 -27.45 2.50 -10.72
N LEU A 196 -26.27 2.39 -10.11
CA LEU A 196 -25.00 2.64 -10.77
C LEU A 196 -24.74 1.67 -11.94
N LEU A 197 -25.02 0.38 -11.75
CA LEU A 197 -24.90 -0.64 -12.79
C LEU A 197 -25.88 -0.39 -13.94
N ASN A 198 -27.14 -0.10 -13.63
CA ASN A 198 -28.16 0.18 -14.66
C ASN A 198 -27.81 1.43 -15.48
N LYS A 199 -27.30 2.47 -14.83
CA LYS A 199 -26.89 3.72 -15.49
C LYS A 199 -25.72 3.52 -16.46
N THR A 200 -24.78 2.63 -16.15
CA THR A 200 -23.55 2.40 -16.93
C THR A 200 -23.63 1.22 -17.89
N LYS A 201 -24.74 0.47 -17.88
CA LYS A 201 -24.88 -0.76 -18.67
C LYS A 201 -24.96 -0.49 -20.17
N SER A 202 -25.69 0.55 -20.58
CA SER A 202 -25.98 0.81 -21.99
C SER A 202 -24.79 1.33 -22.79
N ASP A 203 -23.85 2.00 -22.12
CA ASP A 203 -22.67 2.65 -22.70
C ASP A 203 -21.36 2.00 -22.24
N CYS A 204 -21.41 0.77 -21.71
CA CYS A 204 -20.22 0.07 -21.24
C CYS A 204 -19.32 -0.36 -22.41
N ASP A 205 -18.21 0.35 -22.58
CA ASP A 205 -17.19 0.06 -23.60
C ASP A 205 -16.62 -1.37 -23.47
N PHE A 206 -16.41 -1.87 -22.25
CA PHE A 206 -15.85 -3.21 -22.01
C PHE A 206 -16.83 -4.36 -22.35
N CYS A 207 -18.15 -4.12 -22.32
CA CYS A 207 -19.12 -5.10 -22.82
C CYS A 207 -18.99 -5.30 -24.34
N LYS A 208 -18.47 -4.30 -25.06
CA LYS A 208 -18.18 -4.34 -26.50
C LYS A 208 -16.70 -4.02 -26.76
N TYR A 209 -15.82 -4.65 -25.96
CA TYR A 209 -14.41 -4.27 -25.88
C TYR A 209 -13.69 -4.25 -27.25
N ARG A 210 -14.10 -5.10 -28.20
CA ARG A 210 -13.49 -5.17 -29.53
C ARG A 210 -13.63 -3.84 -30.29
N ASP A 211 -14.80 -3.21 -30.18
CA ASP A 211 -15.18 -2.00 -30.92
C ASP A 211 -14.81 -0.71 -30.16
N TYR A 212 -14.83 -0.76 -28.83
CA TYR A 212 -14.73 0.43 -27.96
C TYR A 212 -13.49 0.47 -27.07
N THR A 213 -12.44 -0.29 -27.38
CA THR A 213 -11.13 -0.13 -26.72
C THR A 213 -10.02 0.00 -27.75
N ALA A 214 -8.87 0.55 -27.37
CA ALA A 214 -7.73 0.64 -28.27
C ALA A 214 -7.18 -0.75 -28.64
N SER A 215 -6.57 -0.85 -29.82
CA SER A 215 -5.74 -1.99 -30.22
C SER A 215 -4.40 -1.49 -30.71
N GLU A 216 -3.37 -2.33 -30.61
CA GLU A 216 -2.06 -2.02 -31.17
C GLU A 216 -2.13 -2.01 -32.70
N LYS A 217 -1.12 -1.45 -33.37
CA LYS A 217 -1.05 -1.46 -34.85
C LYS A 217 -1.14 -2.87 -35.44
N ASN A 218 -0.63 -3.86 -34.71
CA ASN A 218 -0.63 -5.27 -35.11
C ASN A 218 -1.88 -6.02 -34.60
N GLY A 219 -2.90 -5.29 -34.13
CA GLY A 219 -4.16 -5.84 -33.63
C GLY A 219 -4.17 -6.08 -32.12
N ARG A 220 -5.00 -7.02 -31.69
CA ARG A 220 -5.14 -7.42 -30.28
C ARG A 220 -4.46 -8.76 -30.07
N ILE A 221 -3.82 -8.89 -28.93
CA ILE A 221 -3.26 -10.17 -28.48
C ILE A 221 -4.30 -10.86 -27.61
N GLU A 222 -4.87 -11.96 -28.10
CA GLU A 222 -5.75 -12.84 -27.33
C GLU A 222 -4.98 -14.12 -27.02
N SER A 223 -4.62 -14.30 -25.76
CA SER A 223 -3.68 -15.33 -25.31
C SER A 223 -3.95 -15.69 -23.86
N THR A 224 -3.68 -16.94 -23.49
CA THR A 224 -3.70 -17.39 -22.09
C THR A 224 -2.50 -16.88 -21.28
N PHE A 225 -1.41 -16.49 -21.95
CA PHE A 225 -0.15 -16.07 -21.33
C PHE A 225 0.32 -14.68 -21.80
N SER A 226 1.20 -14.04 -21.02
CA SER A 226 1.87 -12.82 -21.46
C SER A 226 2.72 -13.10 -22.71
N GLN A 227 2.44 -12.36 -23.79
CA GLN A 227 3.23 -12.42 -25.02
C GLN A 227 4.34 -11.36 -25.05
N VAL A 228 4.26 -10.35 -24.17
CA VAL A 228 5.24 -9.26 -24.10
C VAL A 228 6.60 -9.83 -23.70
N HIS A 229 6.69 -10.58 -22.60
CA HIS A 229 7.94 -11.19 -22.15
C HIS A 229 8.57 -12.14 -23.18
N LYS A 230 7.74 -12.87 -23.94
CA LYS A 230 8.25 -13.75 -25.00
C LYS A 230 8.88 -12.98 -26.16
N SER A 231 8.39 -11.78 -26.44
CA SER A 231 8.86 -10.93 -27.53
C SER A 231 10.04 -10.06 -27.10
N ASP A 232 10.05 -9.63 -25.84
CA ASP A 232 11.13 -8.85 -25.21
C ASP A 232 11.39 -9.39 -23.80
N PRO A 233 12.35 -10.32 -23.64
CA PRO A 233 12.65 -10.97 -22.36
C PRO A 233 13.14 -10.03 -21.25
N GLU A 234 13.54 -8.80 -21.57
CA GLU A 234 13.91 -7.81 -20.54
C GLU A 234 12.71 -7.47 -19.65
N TYR A 235 11.50 -7.47 -20.23
CA TYR A 235 10.26 -7.21 -19.51
C TYR A 235 9.84 -8.43 -18.69
N SER A 236 10.31 -8.53 -17.45
CA SER A 236 10.13 -9.72 -16.62
C SER A 236 9.44 -9.49 -15.27
N LEU A 237 9.09 -8.25 -14.92
CA LEU A 237 8.55 -7.90 -13.61
C LEU A 237 7.06 -7.56 -13.72
N PRO A 238 6.17 -8.55 -13.54
CA PRO A 238 4.73 -8.35 -13.66
C PRO A 238 4.16 -7.71 -12.39
N SER A 239 3.28 -6.73 -12.59
CA SER A 239 2.43 -6.17 -11.55
C SER A 239 1.03 -5.90 -12.06
N MET A 240 0.10 -5.72 -11.14
CA MET A 240 -1.31 -5.56 -11.43
C MET A 240 -1.95 -4.68 -10.37
N VAL A 241 -2.91 -3.86 -10.77
CA VAL A 241 -3.77 -3.10 -9.86
C VAL A 241 -5.22 -3.24 -10.27
N TRP A 242 -6.11 -3.17 -9.30
CA TRP A 242 -7.55 -3.23 -9.54
C TRP A 242 -8.31 -2.41 -8.52
N ASP A 243 -9.08 -1.45 -9.03
CA ASP A 243 -10.05 -0.67 -8.28
C ASP A 243 -11.47 -1.15 -8.62
N LEU A 244 -12.31 -1.30 -7.60
CA LEU A 244 -13.72 -1.65 -7.77
C LEU A 244 -14.61 -0.48 -7.33
N PHE A 245 -15.38 0.04 -8.29
CA PHE A 245 -16.27 1.20 -8.20
C PHE A 245 -15.59 2.60 -8.16
N PRO A 246 -16.33 3.67 -8.53
CA PRO A 246 -15.77 5.03 -8.64
C PRO A 246 -15.14 5.56 -7.36
N LYS A 247 -15.67 5.18 -6.20
CA LYS A 247 -15.12 5.56 -4.91
C LYS A 247 -13.69 5.04 -4.71
N ALA A 248 -13.36 3.87 -5.25
CA ALA A 248 -12.00 3.33 -5.24
C ALA A 248 -11.12 3.94 -6.35
N GLY A 249 -11.66 4.76 -7.24
CA GLY A 249 -10.93 5.37 -8.36
C GLY A 249 -11.18 4.70 -9.71
N ALA A 250 -12.05 3.68 -9.77
CA ALA A 250 -12.41 3.06 -11.05
C ALA A 250 -13.24 4.02 -11.92
N SER A 251 -12.74 4.36 -13.11
CA SER A 251 -13.49 5.19 -14.07
C SER A 251 -14.62 4.43 -14.77
N GLN A 252 -14.57 3.10 -14.75
CA GLN A 252 -15.55 2.19 -15.32
C GLN A 252 -16.04 1.22 -14.25
N VAL A 253 -17.35 0.98 -14.20
CA VAL A 253 -17.98 0.10 -13.19
C VAL A 253 -17.78 -1.38 -13.54
N HIS A 254 -17.68 -1.70 -14.83
CA HIS A 254 -17.38 -3.05 -15.31
C HIS A 254 -16.05 -3.53 -14.70
N PRO A 255 -16.00 -4.67 -13.99
CA PRO A 255 -14.79 -5.15 -13.34
C PRO A 255 -13.66 -5.38 -14.36
N HIS A 256 -12.55 -4.70 -14.16
CA HIS A 256 -11.36 -4.80 -15.01
C HIS A 256 -10.12 -4.47 -14.20
N THR A 257 -8.96 -4.81 -14.74
CA THR A 257 -7.69 -4.74 -14.03
C THR A 257 -6.66 -4.08 -14.94
N HIS A 258 -5.74 -3.33 -14.36
CA HIS A 258 -4.60 -2.81 -15.10
C HIS A 258 -3.38 -3.67 -14.79
N SER A 259 -2.72 -4.15 -15.83
CA SER A 259 -1.52 -4.98 -15.71
C SER A 259 -0.33 -4.24 -16.31
N PHE A 260 0.81 -4.36 -15.64
CA PHE A 260 2.07 -3.79 -16.07
C PHE A 260 3.10 -4.91 -16.12
N LEU A 261 4.04 -4.76 -17.05
CA LEU A 261 5.22 -5.59 -17.13
C LEU A 261 6.37 -4.63 -17.30
N ASP A 262 7.29 -4.62 -16.35
CA ASP A 262 8.44 -3.73 -16.32
C ASP A 262 9.74 -4.55 -16.48
N ARG A 263 10.82 -3.87 -16.84
CA ARG A 263 12.16 -4.45 -17.01
C ARG A 263 13.17 -3.99 -15.97
N GLU A 264 12.91 -2.85 -15.32
CA GLU A 264 13.88 -2.23 -14.40
C GLU A 264 13.54 -2.48 -12.94
N SER A 265 12.27 -2.29 -12.55
CA SER A 265 11.82 -2.39 -11.15
C SER A 265 10.32 -2.69 -11.06
N TYR A 266 9.83 -3.05 -9.87
CA TYR A 266 8.39 -2.94 -9.62
C TYR A 266 8.02 -1.45 -9.48
N GLN A 267 6.73 -1.15 -9.30
CA GLN A 267 6.24 0.22 -9.25
C GLN A 267 5.75 0.60 -7.85
N GLY A 268 6.07 1.83 -7.44
CA GLY A 268 5.55 2.46 -6.22
C GLY A 268 5.75 1.62 -4.96
N THR A 269 4.68 1.37 -4.23
CA THR A 269 4.70 0.63 -2.95
C THR A 269 5.26 -0.78 -3.06
N MET A 270 5.08 -1.46 -4.20
CA MET A 270 5.61 -2.81 -4.39
C MET A 270 7.14 -2.77 -4.39
N GLU A 271 7.73 -1.79 -5.09
CA GLU A 271 9.18 -1.61 -5.10
C GLU A 271 9.72 -1.19 -3.73
N LEU A 272 8.98 -0.36 -2.98
CA LEU A 272 9.36 -0.02 -1.60
C LEU A 272 9.44 -1.25 -0.70
N TRP A 273 8.53 -2.22 -0.86
CA TRP A 273 8.60 -3.49 -0.15
C TRP A 273 9.77 -4.36 -0.61
N ARG A 274 10.07 -4.35 -1.92
CA ARG A 274 11.22 -5.06 -2.47
C ARG A 274 12.55 -4.51 -1.93
N GLU A 275 12.74 -3.20 -2.01
CA GLU A 275 13.92 -2.50 -1.47
C GLU A 275 14.02 -2.64 0.04
N GLY A 276 12.90 -2.55 0.78
CA GLY A 276 12.88 -2.82 2.21
C GLY A 276 13.33 -4.24 2.55
N ALA A 277 12.87 -5.24 1.78
CA ALA A 277 13.31 -6.63 1.95
C ALA A 277 14.80 -6.82 1.63
N LEU A 278 15.32 -6.13 0.62
CA LEU A 278 16.74 -6.14 0.30
C LEU A 278 17.57 -5.56 1.45
N GLN A 279 17.21 -4.37 1.93
CA GLN A 279 17.91 -3.73 3.04
C GLN A 279 17.85 -4.59 4.30
N TYR A 280 16.71 -5.23 4.59
CA TYR A 280 16.57 -6.15 5.71
C TYR A 280 17.56 -7.32 5.65
N ASN A 281 17.69 -7.93 4.47
CA ASN A 281 18.62 -9.02 4.26
C ASN A 281 20.09 -8.57 4.33
N GLN A 282 20.40 -7.33 3.94
CA GLN A 282 21.74 -6.75 4.09
C GLN A 282 22.11 -6.53 5.56
N ASP A 283 21.17 -6.02 6.37
CA ASP A 283 21.38 -5.79 7.80
C ASP A 283 21.42 -7.10 8.60
N PHE A 284 20.65 -8.09 8.17
CA PHE A 284 20.55 -9.40 8.80
C PHE A 284 20.78 -10.53 7.79
N PRO A 285 22.05 -10.78 7.40
CA PRO A 285 22.41 -11.92 6.58
C PRO A 285 21.86 -13.19 7.23
N HIS A 286 21.24 -14.07 6.44
CA HIS A 286 20.56 -15.30 6.88
C HIS A 286 19.09 -15.18 7.29
N ARG A 287 18.49 -13.99 7.29
CA ARG A 287 17.06 -13.82 7.53
C ARG A 287 16.30 -13.43 6.27
N ASN A 288 15.00 -13.74 6.23
CA ASN A 288 14.12 -13.34 5.15
C ASN A 288 13.04 -12.41 5.68
N PHE A 289 12.94 -11.23 5.09
CA PHE A 289 11.98 -10.19 5.49
C PHE A 289 10.53 -10.68 5.52
N PHE A 290 10.08 -11.38 4.48
CA PHE A 290 8.69 -11.86 4.39
C PHE A 290 8.42 -12.97 5.40
N TYR A 291 9.38 -13.88 5.61
CA TYR A 291 9.27 -14.93 6.62
C TYR A 291 9.10 -14.33 8.01
N ASP A 292 9.99 -13.41 8.39
CA ASP A 292 9.96 -12.80 9.73
C ASP A 292 8.71 -11.94 9.91
N LEU A 293 8.31 -11.19 8.89
CA LEU A 293 7.06 -10.43 8.91
C LEU A 293 5.85 -11.34 9.12
N ILE A 294 5.76 -12.47 8.41
CA ILE A 294 4.64 -13.41 8.52
C ILE A 294 4.68 -14.15 9.87
N GLU A 295 5.86 -14.57 10.35
CA GLU A 295 6.00 -15.22 11.67
C GLU A 295 5.50 -14.29 12.78
N LEU A 296 5.85 -13.00 12.73
CA LEU A 296 5.35 -11.99 13.67
C LEU A 296 3.82 -11.86 13.63
N HIS A 297 3.21 -11.86 12.44
CA HIS A 297 1.75 -11.83 12.35
C HIS A 297 1.11 -13.15 12.80
N SER A 298 1.80 -14.28 12.61
CA SER A 298 1.28 -15.60 12.98
C SER A 298 1.18 -15.79 14.49
N ILE A 299 2.23 -15.40 15.23
CA ILE A 299 2.24 -15.43 16.70
C ILE A 299 1.24 -14.43 17.31
N LEU A 300 0.91 -13.35 16.59
CA LEU A 300 -0.14 -12.42 16.98
C LEU A 300 -1.55 -12.93 16.60
N GLY A 301 -1.67 -14.06 15.93
CA GLY A 301 -2.96 -14.59 15.49
C GLY A 301 -3.58 -13.84 14.30
N LEU A 302 -2.79 -13.05 13.58
CA LEU A 302 -3.20 -12.20 12.47
C LEU A 302 -3.05 -12.86 11.09
N THR A 303 -2.79 -14.17 11.04
CA THR A 303 -2.62 -14.93 9.78
C THR A 303 -3.74 -15.95 9.56
N VAL A 304 -3.98 -16.27 8.28
CA VAL A 304 -4.70 -17.46 7.81
C VAL A 304 -3.94 -18.10 6.66
N THR A 305 -3.92 -19.42 6.59
CA THR A 305 -3.16 -20.19 5.57
C THR A 305 -4.08 -21.05 4.71
N TYR A 306 -3.68 -21.27 3.47
CA TYR A 306 -4.30 -22.22 2.55
C TYR A 306 -3.21 -22.75 1.62
N GLY A 307 -2.95 -24.06 1.69
CA GLY A 307 -1.80 -24.66 1.01
C GLY A 307 -0.50 -23.92 1.37
N LYS A 308 0.23 -23.45 0.36
CA LYS A 308 1.47 -22.66 0.54
C LYS A 308 1.28 -21.15 0.64
N ALA A 309 0.05 -20.66 0.51
CA ALA A 309 -0.25 -19.23 0.59
C ALA A 309 -0.64 -18.81 2.02
N VAL A 310 -0.17 -17.63 2.41
CA VAL A 310 -0.49 -17.01 3.70
C VAL A 310 -1.13 -15.65 3.46
N ALA A 311 -2.28 -15.40 4.08
CA ALA A 311 -2.88 -14.08 4.16
C ALA A 311 -2.79 -13.56 5.60
N PHE A 312 -2.53 -12.27 5.77
CA PHE A 312 -2.48 -11.65 7.09
C PHE A 312 -3.05 -10.24 7.11
N ALA A 313 -3.67 -9.88 8.23
CA ALA A 313 -4.05 -8.50 8.50
C ALA A 313 -2.85 -7.76 9.07
N ASN A 314 -2.35 -6.79 8.33
CA ASN A 314 -1.10 -6.10 8.64
C ASN A 314 -1.26 -5.19 9.88
N ILE A 315 -0.30 -5.23 10.81
CA ILE A 315 -0.29 -4.33 11.99
C ILE A 315 0.12 -2.90 11.63
N VAL A 316 0.67 -2.68 10.43
CA VAL A 316 0.93 -1.36 9.85
C VAL A 316 0.12 -1.20 8.55
N PRO A 317 -1.22 -1.21 8.64
CA PRO A 317 -2.08 -1.23 7.47
C PRO A 317 -1.96 0.08 6.67
N LYS A 318 -1.93 0.00 5.33
CA LYS A 318 -1.95 1.23 4.49
C LYS A 318 -3.28 1.97 4.57
N LYS A 319 -4.38 1.23 4.72
CA LYS A 319 -5.74 1.75 4.85
C LYS A 319 -6.64 0.74 5.56
N ASP A 320 -7.89 1.12 5.81
CA ASP A 320 -8.86 0.29 6.52
C ASP A 320 -9.04 -1.08 5.87
N ASN A 321 -9.15 -2.09 6.73
CA ASN A 321 -9.34 -3.49 6.35
C ASN A 321 -8.26 -3.98 5.38
N GLU A 322 -6.97 -3.72 5.65
CA GLU A 322 -5.89 -4.24 4.81
C GLU A 322 -5.68 -5.74 5.04
N ILE A 323 -5.60 -6.49 3.94
CA ILE A 323 -5.06 -7.86 3.91
C ILE A 323 -3.90 -7.93 2.93
N VAL A 324 -2.82 -8.56 3.36
CA VAL A 324 -1.67 -8.89 2.52
C VAL A 324 -1.64 -10.41 2.32
N ILE A 325 -1.46 -10.85 1.07
CA ILE A 325 -1.33 -12.26 0.70
C ILE A 325 0.07 -12.46 0.13
N VAL A 326 0.78 -13.47 0.65
CA VAL A 326 2.12 -13.82 0.21
C VAL A 326 2.20 -15.32 -0.06
N SER A 327 2.82 -15.69 -1.18
CA SER A 327 3.21 -17.06 -1.49
C SER A 327 4.56 -17.05 -2.21
N GLU A 328 5.30 -18.16 -2.13
CA GLU A 328 6.55 -18.33 -2.88
C GLU A 328 6.32 -18.14 -4.38
N LYS A 329 5.21 -18.67 -4.89
CA LYS A 329 4.85 -18.66 -6.31
C LYS A 329 3.41 -18.22 -6.50
N ALA A 330 3.11 -17.68 -7.67
CA ALA A 330 1.75 -17.40 -8.10
C ALA A 330 1.12 -18.69 -8.67
N ASP A 331 0.91 -19.68 -7.81
CA ASP A 331 0.35 -20.98 -8.14
C ASP A 331 -1.13 -21.08 -7.71
N GLU A 332 -1.69 -22.28 -7.85
CA GLU A 332 -3.11 -22.54 -7.53
C GLU A 332 -3.46 -22.19 -6.08
N ASP A 333 -2.58 -22.50 -5.11
CA ASP A 333 -2.79 -22.16 -3.69
C ASP A 333 -2.88 -20.64 -3.51
N PHE A 334 -1.99 -19.89 -4.15
CA PHE A 334 -2.00 -18.43 -4.11
C PHE A 334 -3.28 -17.84 -4.71
N PHE A 335 -3.68 -18.28 -5.91
CA PHE A 335 -4.90 -17.77 -6.54
C PHE A 335 -6.18 -18.19 -5.81
N ASN A 336 -6.19 -19.37 -5.20
CA ASN A 336 -7.31 -19.81 -4.36
C ASN A 336 -7.41 -18.99 -3.08
N MET A 337 -6.28 -18.75 -2.39
CA MET A 337 -6.25 -17.84 -1.24
C MET A 337 -6.76 -16.45 -1.64
N TRP A 338 -6.25 -15.89 -2.75
CA TRP A 338 -6.70 -14.59 -3.23
C TRP A 338 -8.20 -14.56 -3.53
N TYR A 339 -8.73 -15.60 -4.19
CA TYR A 339 -10.16 -15.75 -4.42
C TYR A 339 -10.96 -15.78 -3.10
N PHE A 340 -10.53 -16.54 -2.09
CA PHE A 340 -11.22 -16.62 -0.80
C PHE A 340 -11.22 -15.28 -0.07
N ILE A 341 -10.09 -14.56 -0.09
CA ILE A 341 -9.99 -13.22 0.49
C ILE A 341 -10.93 -12.27 -0.24
N LEU A 342 -10.88 -12.19 -1.58
CA LEU A 342 -11.79 -11.33 -2.36
C LEU A 342 -13.27 -11.62 -2.06
N ARG A 343 -13.67 -12.89 -1.97
CA ARG A 343 -15.04 -13.25 -1.58
C ARG A 343 -15.34 -12.87 -0.12
N GLY A 344 -14.36 -12.92 0.77
CA GLY A 344 -14.47 -12.41 2.13
C GLY A 344 -14.81 -10.92 2.16
N TYR A 345 -14.15 -10.10 1.33
CA TYR A 345 -14.51 -8.68 1.19
C TYR A 345 -15.92 -8.52 0.63
N LEU A 346 -16.22 -9.20 -0.48
CA LEU A 346 -17.48 -9.00 -1.20
C LEU A 346 -18.72 -9.53 -0.48
N GLU A 347 -18.57 -10.56 0.36
CA GLU A 347 -19.71 -11.30 0.90
C GLU A 347 -19.76 -11.35 2.42
N ASP A 348 -18.61 -11.33 3.11
CA ASP A 348 -18.54 -11.59 4.55
C ASP A 348 -18.18 -10.33 5.36
N MET A 349 -17.54 -9.32 4.77
CA MET A 349 -17.32 -7.99 5.39
C MET A 349 -18.56 -7.07 5.28
N GLY A 350 -19.58 -7.47 4.53
CA GLY A 350 -20.75 -6.66 4.24
C GLY A 350 -20.44 -5.48 3.31
N ASP A 351 -21.25 -4.43 3.43
CA ASP A 351 -21.32 -3.30 2.50
C ASP A 351 -19.99 -2.54 2.34
N ILE A 352 -19.16 -2.48 3.38
CA ILE A 352 -17.84 -1.82 3.35
C ILE A 352 -16.82 -2.52 2.45
N GLY A 353 -16.97 -3.84 2.26
CA GLY A 353 -16.04 -4.65 1.47
C GLY A 353 -16.29 -4.61 -0.04
N LEU A 354 -17.40 -4.00 -0.48
CA LEU A 354 -17.77 -3.90 -1.89
C LEU A 354 -16.91 -2.90 -2.67
N CYS A 355 -16.25 -1.97 -1.99
CA CYS A 355 -15.42 -0.94 -2.61
C CYS A 355 -13.98 -1.07 -2.13
N PHE A 356 -13.10 -1.57 -3.00
CA PHE A 356 -11.71 -1.85 -2.67
C PHE A 356 -10.74 -1.36 -3.74
N SER A 357 -9.49 -1.18 -3.32
CA SER A 357 -8.33 -1.07 -4.19
C SER A 357 -7.36 -2.19 -3.84
N LEU A 358 -6.76 -2.80 -4.86
CA LEU A 358 -5.70 -3.78 -4.67
C LEU A 358 -4.51 -3.53 -5.59
N GLY A 359 -3.35 -3.95 -5.11
CA GLY A 359 -2.12 -4.05 -5.89
C GLY A 359 -1.51 -5.44 -5.71
N ALA A 360 -1.09 -6.04 -6.82
CA ALA A 360 -0.39 -7.30 -6.86
C ALA A 360 0.95 -7.19 -7.60
N ALA A 361 1.95 -7.91 -7.11
CA ALA A 361 3.23 -8.11 -7.75
C ALA A 361 3.53 -9.60 -7.78
N PHE A 362 4.20 -10.07 -8.83
CA PHE A 362 4.55 -11.48 -8.94
C PHE A 362 6.06 -11.67 -9.12
N PRO A 363 6.60 -12.86 -8.84
CA PRO A 363 8.01 -13.16 -9.06
C PRO A 363 8.42 -12.89 -10.51
N SER A 364 9.70 -12.62 -10.71
CA SER A 364 10.24 -12.39 -12.06
C SER A 364 9.94 -13.57 -12.99
N LEU A 365 9.52 -13.27 -14.21
CA LEU A 365 9.28 -14.27 -15.25
C LEU A 365 10.55 -14.97 -15.72
N THR A 366 11.74 -14.43 -15.43
CA THR A 366 13.03 -15.07 -15.73
C THR A 366 13.30 -16.30 -14.85
N GLY A 367 12.54 -16.49 -13.77
CA GLY A 367 12.71 -17.64 -12.86
C GLY A 367 13.91 -17.55 -11.92
N ASP A 368 14.62 -16.42 -11.88
CA ASP A 368 15.77 -16.22 -10.99
C ASP A 368 15.31 -15.97 -9.54
N VAL A 369 15.05 -17.08 -8.84
CA VAL A 369 14.67 -17.10 -7.43
C VAL A 369 15.87 -16.68 -6.59
N GLY A 370 15.79 -15.48 -6.01
CA GLY A 370 16.88 -14.90 -5.21
C GLY A 370 17.57 -13.70 -5.85
N SER A 371 17.20 -13.30 -7.08
CA SER A 371 17.64 -12.07 -7.76
C SER A 371 17.18 -10.76 -7.11
N GLY A 372 16.49 -10.82 -5.97
CA GLY A 372 15.87 -9.67 -5.34
C GLY A 372 14.48 -9.33 -5.88
N SER A 373 13.80 -10.27 -6.57
CA SER A 373 12.39 -10.13 -6.97
C SER A 373 11.43 -10.39 -5.80
N LEU A 374 10.24 -9.77 -5.84
CA LEU A 374 9.19 -10.03 -4.86
C LEU A 374 8.68 -11.49 -4.93
N PRO A 375 8.22 -12.06 -3.80
CA PRO A 375 7.35 -13.24 -3.85
C PRO A 375 6.02 -12.91 -4.55
N ALA A 376 5.17 -13.92 -4.76
CA ALA A 376 3.80 -13.64 -5.16
C ALA A 376 3.10 -12.88 -4.03
N TYR A 377 2.58 -11.70 -4.36
CA TYR A 377 2.23 -10.68 -3.39
C TYR A 377 0.96 -9.95 -3.84
N VAL A 378 -0.02 -9.84 -2.93
CA VAL A 378 -1.22 -9.01 -3.12
C VAL A 378 -1.46 -8.21 -1.86
N ARG A 379 -1.82 -6.93 -1.98
CA ARG A 379 -2.46 -6.14 -0.92
C ARG A 379 -3.84 -5.73 -1.36
N ILE A 380 -4.81 -5.79 -0.46
CA ILE A 380 -6.18 -5.34 -0.69
C ILE A 380 -6.58 -4.43 0.47
N VAL A 381 -7.21 -3.30 0.18
CA VAL A 381 -7.75 -2.38 1.16
C VAL A 381 -9.17 -1.95 0.80
N THR A 382 -10.00 -1.65 1.80
CA THR A 382 -11.30 -1.00 1.55
C THR A 382 -11.15 0.49 1.34
N ARG A 383 -12.06 1.07 0.55
CA ARG A 383 -12.11 2.51 0.20
C ARG A 383 -13.32 3.23 0.79
N GLY A 384 -13.96 2.61 1.78
CA GLY A 384 -15.19 3.09 2.42
C GLY A 384 -16.46 2.64 1.71
N LEU A 385 -17.62 3.13 2.18
CA LEU A 385 -18.90 2.85 1.53
C LEU A 385 -18.92 3.44 0.11
N VAL A 386 -19.38 2.68 -0.87
CA VAL A 386 -19.40 3.12 -2.28
C VAL A 386 -20.27 4.38 -2.49
N SER A 387 -21.27 4.60 -1.64
CA SER A 387 -22.16 5.76 -1.67
C SER A 387 -21.63 6.99 -0.92
N ASP A 388 -20.56 6.88 -0.13
CA ASP A 388 -20.04 8.02 0.63
C ASP A 388 -19.36 9.02 -0.31
N SER A 389 -19.81 10.28 -0.26
CA SER A 389 -19.26 11.37 -1.07
C SER A 389 -17.92 11.89 -0.57
N ARG A 390 -17.57 11.67 0.70
CA ARG A 390 -16.33 12.18 1.30
C ARG A 390 -15.12 11.43 0.78
N SER A 391 -14.08 12.11 0.31
CA SER A 391 -12.82 11.43 -0.02
C SER A 391 -12.31 10.58 1.14
N ASP A 392 -11.90 9.35 0.86
CA ASP A 392 -11.34 8.43 1.86
C ASP A 392 -9.84 8.66 2.08
N VAL A 393 -9.18 9.41 1.19
CA VAL A 393 -7.78 9.84 1.29
C VAL A 393 -7.74 11.35 1.51
N SER A 394 -6.92 11.79 2.47
CA SER A 394 -6.67 13.19 2.78
C SER A 394 -5.18 13.53 2.72
N SER A 395 -4.82 14.77 3.04
CA SER A 395 -3.42 15.17 3.19
C SER A 395 -2.67 14.35 4.25
N LEU A 396 -3.38 13.79 5.24
CA LEU A 396 -2.79 12.91 6.24
C LEU A 396 -2.18 11.67 5.59
N GLU A 397 -2.98 10.91 4.82
CA GLU A 397 -2.50 9.70 4.16
C GLU A 397 -1.54 9.98 2.99
N MET A 398 -1.68 11.14 2.33
CA MET A 398 -0.82 11.50 1.19
C MET A 398 0.58 11.93 1.62
N PHE A 399 0.71 12.66 2.74
CA PHE A 399 1.97 13.35 3.09
C PHE A 399 2.52 13.02 4.48
N LEU A 400 1.73 12.43 5.36
CA LEU A 400 2.15 12.12 6.73
C LEU A 400 2.16 10.61 6.96
N SER A 401 1.08 10.07 7.50
CA SER A 401 0.98 8.70 7.99
C SER A 401 -0.36 8.11 7.59
N SER A 402 -0.43 6.79 7.45
CA SER A 402 -1.72 6.13 7.28
C SER A 402 -2.52 6.23 8.58
N SER A 403 -3.85 6.29 8.47
CA SER A 403 -4.73 6.22 9.62
C SER A 403 -5.86 5.25 9.32
N ALA A 404 -5.55 3.97 9.55
CA ALA A 404 -6.54 2.93 9.59
C ALA A 404 -7.22 2.92 10.97
N ASN A 405 -8.54 2.94 10.93
CA ASN A 405 -9.44 2.85 12.06
C ASN A 405 -9.84 1.41 12.32
N ALA A 406 -9.91 0.58 11.28
CA ALA A 406 -10.26 -0.83 11.42
C ALA A 406 -9.14 -1.59 12.15
N ASP A 407 -9.50 -2.26 13.23
CA ASP A 407 -8.57 -3.10 13.97
C ASP A 407 -8.24 -4.40 13.17
N PRO A 408 -6.97 -4.70 12.87
CA PRO A 408 -6.59 -5.90 12.11
C PRO A 408 -7.06 -7.22 12.72
N TYR A 409 -7.29 -7.29 14.03
CA TYR A 409 -7.84 -8.49 14.69
C TYR A 409 -9.30 -8.76 14.27
N ASN A 410 -10.09 -7.70 14.05
CA ASN A 410 -11.44 -7.84 13.51
C ASN A 410 -11.40 -8.26 12.03
N VAL A 411 -10.50 -7.65 11.26
CA VAL A 411 -10.33 -7.93 9.82
C VAL A 411 -9.96 -9.40 9.60
N ILE A 412 -8.93 -9.90 10.29
CA ILE A 412 -8.46 -11.27 10.10
C ILE A 412 -9.51 -12.30 10.55
N LYS A 413 -10.32 -11.99 11.57
CA LYS A 413 -11.39 -12.88 12.03
C LYS A 413 -12.40 -13.15 10.92
N VAL A 414 -12.80 -12.11 10.18
CA VAL A 414 -13.69 -12.26 9.02
C VAL A 414 -13.00 -13.10 7.94
N MET A 415 -11.72 -12.84 7.66
CA MET A 415 -10.98 -13.57 6.62
C MET A 415 -10.74 -15.04 6.97
N LYS A 416 -10.44 -15.37 8.23
CA LYS A 416 -10.32 -16.76 8.71
C LYS A 416 -11.60 -17.53 8.46
N ASN A 417 -12.74 -16.96 8.83
CA ASN A 417 -14.05 -17.56 8.60
C ASN A 417 -14.33 -17.71 7.09
N SER A 418 -14.00 -16.69 6.30
CA SER A 418 -14.18 -16.71 4.84
C SER A 418 -13.38 -17.83 4.17
N VAL A 419 -12.10 -17.97 4.54
CA VAL A 419 -11.20 -19.02 4.03
C VAL A 419 -11.71 -20.40 4.46
N GLN A 420 -12.04 -20.59 5.74
CA GLN A 420 -12.57 -21.85 6.25
C GLN A 420 -13.85 -22.27 5.53
N LYS A 421 -14.80 -21.33 5.35
CA LYS A 421 -16.08 -21.57 4.65
C LYS A 421 -15.88 -22.06 3.22
N ARG A 422 -14.84 -21.60 2.53
CA ARG A 422 -14.63 -21.85 1.08
C ARG A 422 -13.61 -22.94 0.79
N SER A 423 -12.69 -23.20 1.72
CA SER A 423 -11.73 -24.30 1.58
C SER A 423 -12.37 -25.68 1.73
N HIS A 424 -13.44 -25.80 2.54
CA HIS A 424 -14.16 -27.07 2.75
C HIS A 424 -15.19 -27.37 1.65
N GLY A 425 -15.55 -26.37 0.83
CA GLY A 425 -16.53 -26.52 -0.25
C GLY A 425 -15.91 -26.91 -1.59
N ARG A 426 -14.63 -27.30 -1.61
CA ARG A 426 -13.88 -27.69 -2.81
C ARG A 426 -13.29 -29.07 -2.67
#